data_AF-A0A1I1WT29-F1
#
_entry.id   AF-A0A1I1WT29-F1
#
_cell.length_a   1.000
_cell.length_b   1.000
_cell.length_c   1.000
_cell.angle_alpha   90.00
_cell.angle_beta   90.00
_cell.angle_gamma   90.00
#
_symmetry.space_group_name_H-M   'P 1'
#
loop_
_entity.id
_entity.type
_entity.pdbx_description
1 polymer ?
#
loop_
_entity_poly.entity_id
_entity_poly.type
_entity_poly.pdbx_seq_one_letter_code
_entity_poly.pdbx_strand_id
1 'polypeptide(L)'
;MGIKGEVIRFDSSRGFGFVSPESGGEDVFVHVNDLLVDEGLISPGTTVEFNVEDGERGLKASDVRLAGGARSAAGGSAGRPPADSEGDSDVLSPDELSAEITEALLGAIPTMTGGQILQARQRLLKLAEEHGWVGR
;
A
#
# COMPACT_ATOMS: atom_id res chain seq x y z
N MET A 1 1.96 -9.14 14.43
CA MET A 1 2.96 -9.92 13.66
C MET A 1 2.24 -10.26 12.38
N GLY A 2 2.49 -9.48 11.33
CA GLY A 2 1.78 -9.64 10.06
C GLY A 2 2.12 -10.97 9.41
N ILE A 3 1.14 -11.54 8.74
CA ILE A 3 1.27 -12.73 7.90
C ILE A 3 1.26 -12.30 6.45
N LYS A 4 2.04 -13.01 5.66
CA LYS A 4 2.16 -12.78 4.23
C LYS A 4 1.26 -13.75 3.48
N GLY A 5 0.84 -13.34 2.30
CA GLY A 5 0.03 -14.18 1.44
C GLY A 5 -0.06 -13.62 0.04
N GLU A 6 -0.55 -14.46 -0.86
CA GLU A 6 -0.72 -14.15 -2.27
C GLU A 6 -2.18 -13.86 -2.57
N VAL A 7 -2.44 -12.76 -3.26
CA VAL A 7 -3.78 -12.41 -3.73
C VAL A 7 -4.19 -13.40 -4.82
N ILE A 8 -5.19 -14.23 -4.55
CA ILE A 8 -5.64 -15.25 -5.52
C ILE A 8 -6.70 -14.66 -6.46
N ARG A 9 -7.54 -13.79 -5.92
CA ARG A 9 -8.59 -13.10 -6.67
C ARG A 9 -8.93 -11.80 -5.96
N PHE A 10 -8.95 -10.71 -6.72
CA PHE A 10 -9.40 -9.41 -6.22
C PHE A 10 -10.27 -8.77 -7.30
N ASP A 11 -11.48 -8.37 -6.91
CA ASP A 11 -12.40 -7.64 -7.76
C ASP A 11 -12.44 -6.18 -7.30
N SER A 12 -11.63 -5.33 -7.92
CA SER A 12 -11.63 -3.88 -7.67
C SER A 12 -13.02 -3.27 -7.87
N SER A 13 -13.74 -3.66 -8.93
CA SER A 13 -15.11 -3.20 -9.19
C SER A 13 -16.11 -3.57 -8.08
N ARG A 14 -15.88 -4.66 -7.35
CA ARG A 14 -16.74 -5.08 -6.24
C ARG A 14 -16.17 -4.71 -4.86
N GLY A 15 -14.91 -4.28 -4.80
CA GLY A 15 -14.21 -3.89 -3.57
C GLY A 15 -13.86 -5.05 -2.64
N PHE A 16 -13.79 -6.29 -3.12
CA PHE A 16 -13.43 -7.43 -2.28
C PHE A 16 -12.61 -8.50 -3.02
N GLY A 17 -11.89 -9.31 -2.25
CA GLY A 17 -11.07 -10.39 -2.76
C GLY A 17 -10.73 -11.45 -1.72
N PHE A 18 -9.84 -12.34 -2.12
CA PHE A 18 -9.31 -13.41 -1.29
C PHE A 18 -7.79 -13.49 -1.45
N VAL A 19 -7.13 -13.70 -0.31
CA VAL A 19 -5.70 -13.87 -0.20
C VAL A 19 -5.41 -15.24 0.42
N SER A 20 -4.49 -15.98 -0.18
CA SER A 20 -3.99 -17.23 0.38
C SER A 20 -2.80 -16.93 1.29
N PRO A 21 -2.86 -17.21 2.60
CA PRO A 21 -1.73 -17.01 3.49
C PRO A 21 -0.61 -18.01 3.19
N GLU A 22 0.65 -17.56 3.20
CA GLU A 22 1.82 -18.41 2.94
C GLU A 22 2.02 -19.47 4.03
N SER A 23 1.42 -19.26 5.20
CA SER A 23 1.44 -20.22 6.31
C SER A 23 0.63 -21.50 6.04
N GLY A 24 -0.07 -21.59 4.89
CA GLY A 24 -0.78 -22.81 4.47
C GLY A 24 -2.09 -23.03 5.21
N GLY A 25 -2.97 -22.03 5.19
CA GLY A 25 -4.27 -22.03 5.87
C GLY A 25 -5.46 -21.76 4.94
N GLU A 26 -6.62 -21.46 5.53
CA GLU A 26 -7.82 -21.07 4.79
C GLU A 26 -7.66 -19.72 4.09
N ASP A 27 -8.40 -19.53 3.00
CA ASP A 27 -8.40 -18.27 2.25
C ASP A 27 -8.94 -17.14 3.13
N VAL A 28 -8.19 -16.04 3.16
CA VAL A 28 -8.50 -14.89 4.00
C VAL A 28 -9.23 -13.85 3.15
N PHE A 29 -10.39 -13.42 3.65
CA PHE A 29 -11.22 -12.43 2.97
C PHE A 29 -10.58 -11.03 3.11
N VAL A 30 -10.41 -10.33 1.99
CA VAL A 30 -9.91 -8.95 1.99
C VAL A 30 -10.95 -8.01 1.41
N HIS A 31 -11.13 -6.85 2.07
CA HIS A 31 -11.99 -5.78 1.60
C HIS A 31 -11.15 -4.57 1.20
N VAL A 32 -11.60 -3.80 0.21
CA VAL A 32 -10.91 -2.57 -0.23
C VAL A 32 -10.75 -1.53 0.90
N ASN A 33 -11.62 -1.58 1.90
CA ASN A 33 -11.56 -0.71 3.08
C ASN A 33 -10.43 -1.09 4.05
N ASP A 34 -9.97 -2.34 4.01
CA ASP A 34 -8.90 -2.87 4.86
C ASP A 34 -7.52 -2.79 4.16
N LEU A 35 -7.51 -2.38 2.89
CA LEU A 35 -6.29 -2.07 2.15
C LEU A 35 -5.74 -0.71 2.59
N LEU A 36 -4.47 -0.69 2.98
CA LEU A 36 -3.71 0.56 3.21
C LEU A 36 -3.09 1.10 1.92
N VAL A 37 -3.16 0.32 0.85
CA VAL A 37 -2.61 0.59 -0.48
C VAL A 37 -3.75 0.74 -1.49
N ASP A 38 -3.47 1.45 -2.59
CA ASP A 38 -4.43 1.61 -3.67
C ASP A 38 -4.84 0.26 -4.27
N GLU A 39 -6.15 0.10 -4.51
CA GLU A 39 -6.73 -1.10 -5.11
C GLU A 39 -6.12 -1.44 -6.48
N GLY A 40 -5.60 -0.43 -7.19
CA GLY A 40 -4.90 -0.59 -8.47
C GLY A 40 -3.53 -1.27 -8.36
N LEU A 41 -2.94 -1.31 -7.17
CA LEU A 41 -1.67 -2.00 -6.91
C LEU A 41 -1.87 -3.46 -6.45
N ILE A 42 -3.10 -3.82 -6.09
CA ILE A 42 -3.49 -5.16 -5.69
C ILE A 42 -3.98 -5.92 -6.92
N SER A 43 -3.14 -6.81 -7.43
CA SER A 43 -3.47 -7.69 -8.55
C SER A 43 -3.40 -9.15 -8.12
N PRO A 44 -4.13 -10.07 -8.79
CA PRO A 44 -3.93 -11.50 -8.55
C PRO A 44 -2.48 -11.89 -8.81
N GLY A 45 -1.86 -12.61 -7.89
CA GLY A 45 -0.44 -12.96 -7.87
C GLY A 45 0.44 -11.96 -7.09
N THR A 46 -0.10 -10.85 -6.62
CA THR A 46 0.63 -9.91 -5.77
C THR A 46 0.80 -10.47 -4.37
N THR A 47 2.02 -10.46 -3.86
CA THR A 47 2.29 -10.79 -2.45
C THR A 47 1.98 -9.59 -1.56
N VAL A 48 1.12 -9.81 -0.58
CA VAL A 48 0.68 -8.82 0.39
C VAL A 48 0.96 -9.31 1.80
N GLU A 49 1.19 -8.38 2.71
CA GLU A 49 1.30 -8.65 4.13
C GLU A 49 0.07 -8.05 4.82
N PHE A 50 -0.53 -8.81 5.73
CA PHE A 50 -1.79 -8.46 6.38
C PHE A 50 -1.84 -9.12 7.77
N ASN A 51 -2.76 -8.66 8.60
CA ASN A 51 -3.13 -9.35 9.83
C ASN A 51 -4.42 -10.13 9.57
N VAL A 52 -4.49 -11.37 10.09
CA VAL A 52 -5.75 -12.11 10.13
C VAL A 52 -6.48 -11.79 11.42
N GLU A 53 -7.75 -11.46 11.28
CA GLU A 53 -8.67 -11.31 12.39
C GLU A 53 -9.93 -12.17 12.12
N ASP A 54 -10.59 -12.61 13.20
CA ASP A 54 -11.88 -13.29 13.10
C ASP A 54 -12.99 -12.28 12.77
N GLY A 55 -13.64 -12.45 11.62
CA GLY A 55 -14.77 -11.64 11.19
C GLY A 55 -16.08 -12.41 11.21
N GLU A 56 -17.21 -11.71 11.04
CA GLU A 56 -18.56 -12.30 11.01
C GLU A 56 -18.76 -13.32 9.88
N ARG A 57 -17.88 -13.34 8.88
CA ARG A 57 -17.93 -14.21 7.70
C ARG A 57 -16.72 -15.15 7.57
N GLY A 58 -15.92 -15.29 8.62
CA GLY A 58 -14.67 -16.05 8.63
C GLY A 58 -13.44 -15.15 8.76
N LEU A 59 -12.27 -15.70 8.45
CA LEU A 59 -10.99 -15.00 8.56
C LEU A 59 -10.97 -13.78 7.63
N LYS A 60 -10.78 -12.59 8.20
CA LYS A 60 -10.62 -11.33 7.47
C LYS A 60 -9.18 -10.81 7.54
N ALA A 61 -8.72 -10.23 6.45
CA ALA A 61 -7.44 -9.56 6.35
C ALA A 61 -7.64 -8.08 6.69
N SER A 62 -6.85 -7.58 7.63
CA SER A 62 -6.80 -6.16 8.01
C SER A 62 -5.36 -5.67 7.98
N ASP A 63 -5.16 -4.36 7.86
CA ASP A 63 -3.83 -3.75 7.71
C ASP A 63 -3.07 -4.30 6.49
N VAL A 64 -3.78 -4.42 5.34
CA VAL A 64 -3.19 -5.04 4.15
C VAL A 64 -2.25 -4.08 3.46
N ARG A 65 -0.98 -4.47 3.35
CA ARG A 65 0.11 -3.74 2.72
C ARG A 65 0.80 -4.59 1.66
N LEU A 66 1.45 -3.95 0.70
CA LEU A 66 2.30 -4.66 -0.26
C LEU A 66 3.49 -5.25 0.49
N ALA A 67 3.65 -6.58 0.43
CA ALA A 67 4.84 -7.25 0.92
C ALA A 67 5.94 -6.98 -0.12
N GLY A 68 6.58 -5.81 0.00
CA GLY A 68 7.48 -5.25 -0.98
C GLY A 68 8.45 -6.28 -1.58
N GLY A 69 8.43 -6.33 -2.91
CA GLY A 69 9.36 -7.12 -3.69
C GLY A 69 8.96 -7.08 -5.16
N ALA A 70 9.26 -5.98 -5.83
CA ALA A 70 9.32 -5.95 -7.28
C ALA A 70 10.30 -7.04 -7.77
N ARG A 71 9.77 -8.23 -8.04
CA ARG A 71 10.42 -9.26 -8.84
C ARG A 71 9.38 -10.04 -9.62
N SER A 72 9.15 -9.58 -10.85
CA SER A 72 9.04 -10.44 -12.02
C SER A 72 9.37 -9.59 -13.26
N ALA A 73 10.29 -9.92 -14.16
CA ALA A 73 11.33 -10.95 -14.22
C ALA A 73 12.28 -10.60 -15.41
N ALA A 74 13.60 -10.78 -15.23
CA ALA A 74 14.67 -11.08 -16.21
C ALA A 74 14.88 -10.28 -17.54
N GLY A 75 16.08 -9.65 -17.66
CA GLY A 75 16.89 -9.47 -18.90
C GLY A 75 16.99 -8.03 -19.47
N GLY A 76 18.15 -7.36 -19.64
CA GLY A 76 19.56 -7.72 -19.47
C GLY A 76 20.52 -6.51 -19.67
N SER A 77 21.78 -6.74 -19.26
CA SER A 77 23.08 -6.13 -19.61
C SER A 77 23.40 -4.63 -19.44
N ALA A 78 24.38 -4.41 -18.55
CA ALA A 78 25.56 -3.53 -18.66
C ALA A 78 25.41 -1.99 -18.71
N GLY A 79 26.06 -1.32 -17.75
CA GLY A 79 26.59 0.03 -17.93
C GLY A 79 26.69 0.85 -16.63
N ARG A 80 27.91 1.02 -16.11
CA ARG A 80 28.32 2.10 -15.18
C ARG A 80 29.28 3.00 -16.00
N PRO A 81 29.36 4.36 -15.87
CA PRO A 81 29.59 5.12 -14.62
C PRO A 81 28.83 6.46 -14.43
N PRO A 82 29.05 7.17 -13.30
CA PRO A 82 28.18 8.21 -12.74
C PRO A 82 28.73 9.64 -12.92
N ALA A 83 28.01 10.60 -12.29
CA ALA A 83 28.24 12.05 -12.14
C ALA A 83 27.45 12.85 -13.20
N ASP A 84 26.70 13.90 -12.89
CA ASP A 84 26.68 14.82 -11.75
C ASP A 84 25.37 15.64 -11.73
N SER A 85 25.25 16.48 -10.71
CA SER A 85 24.41 17.68 -10.58
C SER A 85 23.15 17.59 -9.70
N GLU A 86 23.37 18.11 -8.49
CA GLU A 86 22.42 18.55 -7.47
C GLU A 86 21.27 19.39 -8.01
N GLY A 87 20.08 19.10 -7.49
CA GLY A 87 18.85 19.88 -7.63
C GLY A 87 17.92 19.49 -6.48
N ASP A 88 18.26 19.92 -5.26
CA ASP A 88 17.49 19.74 -4.03
C ASP A 88 16.18 20.53 -4.10
N SER A 89 15.19 19.91 -4.73
CA SER A 89 13.77 20.11 -4.51
C SER A 89 13.17 18.79 -4.92
N ASP A 90 13.27 17.82 -4.01
CA ASP A 90 12.56 16.55 -4.11
C ASP A 90 11.07 16.87 -4.06
N VAL A 91 10.56 17.23 -5.24
CA VAL A 91 9.15 17.22 -5.57
C VAL A 91 8.71 15.79 -5.28
N LEU A 92 8.14 15.59 -4.09
CA LEU A 92 7.70 14.29 -3.64
C LEU A 92 6.62 13.81 -4.61
N SER A 93 6.74 12.56 -5.03
CA SER A 93 5.65 11.92 -5.77
C SER A 93 4.41 11.86 -4.87
N PRO A 94 3.19 11.87 -5.43
CA PRO A 94 1.96 11.87 -4.64
C PRO A 94 1.94 10.72 -3.64
N ASP A 95 2.38 9.53 -4.05
CA ASP A 95 2.49 8.35 -3.20
C ASP A 95 3.46 8.52 -2.04
N GLU A 96 4.58 9.20 -2.26
CA GLU A 96 5.66 9.39 -1.28
C GLU A 96 5.24 10.37 -0.18
N LEU A 97 4.63 11.48 -0.58
CA LEU A 97 3.99 12.41 0.36
C LEU A 97 2.91 11.70 1.18
N SER A 98 2.17 10.80 0.55
CA SER A 98 1.06 10.11 1.18
C SER A 98 1.49 9.08 2.24
N ALA A 99 2.64 8.44 2.01
CA ALA A 99 3.28 7.56 2.98
C ALA A 99 3.81 8.35 4.18
N GLU A 100 4.51 9.46 3.92
CA GLU A 100 5.03 10.37 4.96
C GLU A 100 3.91 10.91 5.87
N ILE A 101 2.77 11.31 5.28
CA ILE A 101 1.59 11.77 6.05
C ILE A 101 1.05 10.65 6.93
N THR A 102 0.98 9.42 6.40
CA THR A 102 0.45 8.27 7.14
C THR A 102 1.33 7.95 8.34
N GLU A 103 2.65 7.90 8.16
CA GLU A 103 3.59 7.66 9.26
C GLU A 103 3.59 8.79 10.29
N ALA A 104 3.54 10.05 9.83
CA ALA A 104 3.47 11.21 10.72
C ALA A 104 2.19 11.21 11.58
N LEU A 105 1.04 10.85 11.00
CA LEU A 105 -0.23 10.80 11.72
C LEU A 105 -0.31 9.62 12.69
N LEU A 106 0.20 8.45 12.31
CA LEU A 106 0.28 7.29 13.19
C LEU A 106 1.19 7.55 14.41
N GLY A 107 2.29 8.29 14.21
CA GLY A 107 3.20 8.68 15.29
C GLY A 107 2.66 9.79 16.21
N ALA A 108 1.99 10.80 15.64
CA ALA A 108 1.52 11.96 16.40
C ALA A 108 0.18 11.71 17.10
N ILE A 109 -0.72 10.91 16.51
CA ILE A 109 -2.08 10.71 17.00
C ILE A 109 -2.47 9.22 16.90
N PRO A 110 -2.00 8.38 17.84
CA PRO A 110 -2.23 6.94 17.80
C PRO A 110 -3.69 6.52 18.01
N THR A 111 -4.57 7.46 18.37
CA THR A 111 -6.02 7.22 18.50
C THR A 111 -6.79 7.48 17.22
N MET A 112 -6.13 7.92 16.13
CA MET A 112 -6.83 8.13 14.86
C MET A 112 -7.24 6.78 14.27
N THR A 113 -8.50 6.71 13.86
CA THR A 113 -9.03 5.55 13.14
C THR A 113 -8.53 5.56 11.70
N GLY A 114 -8.41 4.39 11.06
CA GLY A 114 -7.94 4.27 9.67
C GLY A 114 -8.70 5.17 8.68
N GLY A 115 -10.02 5.33 8.87
CA GLY A 115 -10.83 6.23 8.06
C GLY A 115 -10.47 7.72 8.22
N GLN A 116 -10.03 8.15 9.41
CA GLN A 116 -9.60 9.52 9.64
C GLN A 116 -8.20 9.78 9.06
N ILE A 117 -7.34 8.77 9.06
CA ILE A 117 -6.01 8.84 8.44
C ILE A 117 -6.15 9.00 6.93
N LEU A 118 -7.04 8.23 6.30
CA LEU A 118 -7.35 8.35 4.87
C LEU A 118 -7.89 9.74 4.52
N GLN A 119 -8.82 10.29 5.32
CA GLN A 119 -9.32 11.65 5.10
C GLN A 119 -8.22 12.71 5.22
N ALA A 120 -7.33 12.58 6.21
CA ALA A 120 -6.22 13.52 6.39
C ALA A 120 -5.21 13.43 5.23
N ARG A 121 -4.83 12.21 4.81
CA ARG A 121 -3.97 11.93 3.65
C ARG A 121 -4.54 12.59 2.38
N GLN A 122 -5.80 12.33 2.05
CA GLN A 122 -6.45 12.92 0.88
C GLN A 122 -6.49 14.45 0.92
N ARG A 123 -6.69 15.04 2.11
CA ARG A 123 -6.77 16.50 2.24
C ARG A 123 -5.43 17.18 2.10
N LEU A 124 -4.38 16.59 2.67
CA LEU A 124 -3.01 17.09 2.59
C LEU A 124 -2.41 16.90 1.18
N LEU A 125 -2.68 15.76 0.54
CA LEU A 125 -2.21 15.50 -0.83
C LEU A 125 -2.82 16.51 -1.81
N LYS A 126 -4.14 16.75 -1.71
CA LYS A 126 -4.81 17.78 -2.51
C LYS A 126 -4.24 19.18 -2.28
N LEU A 127 -3.90 19.53 -1.04
CA LEU A 127 -3.30 20.83 -0.72
C LEU A 127 -1.88 20.96 -1.28
N ALA A 128 -1.12 19.87 -1.28
CA ALA A 128 0.21 19.83 -1.86
C ALA A 128 0.21 19.91 -3.40
N GLU A 129 -0.79 19.31 -4.06
CA GLU A 129 -1.05 19.50 -5.49
C GLU A 129 -1.43 20.95 -5.82
N GLU A 130 -2.30 21.57 -5.01
CA GLU A 130 -2.71 22.98 -5.16
C GLU A 130 -1.54 23.98 -4.99
N HIS A 131 -0.46 23.58 -4.29
CA HIS A 131 0.75 24.37 -4.10
C HIS A 131 1.94 23.92 -4.97
N GLY A 132 1.77 22.88 -5.78
CA GLY A 132 2.81 22.38 -6.68
C GLY A 132 3.99 21.71 -5.96
N TRP A 133 3.79 21.21 -4.73
CA TRP A 133 4.79 20.44 -3.99
C TRP A 133 4.89 18.99 -4.45
N VAL A 134 3.92 18.56 -5.26
CA VAL A 134 3.82 17.21 -5.80
C VAL A 134 3.94 17.27 -7.32
N GLY A 135 4.76 16.38 -7.87
CA GLY A 135 5.07 16.29 -9.29
C GLY A 135 3.90 15.66 -10.03
N ARG A 136 3.48 16.28 -11.13
CA ARG A 136 2.44 15.75 -12.03
C ARG A 136 2.95 14.56 -12.83
#